data_AF-A0A7M1S5F4-F1
#
_entry.id   AF-A0A7M1S5F4-F1
#
_cell.length_a   1.000
_cell.length_b   1.000
_cell.length_c   1.000
_cell.angle_alpha   90.00
_cell.angle_beta   90.00
_cell.angle_gamma   90.00
#
_symmetry.space_group_name_H-M   'P 1'
#
loop_
_entity.id
_entity.type
_entity.pdbx_description
1 polymer ?
#
loop_
_entity_poly.entity_id
_entity_poly.type
_entity_poly.pdbx_seq_one_letter_code
_entity_poly.pdbx_strand_id
1 'polypeptide(L)'
;MSFPKLFFFLFSLSPLFGVDTIEQFNAAKAKCEAGNGAACARMYYYYVPTRHTFVPGITLDLRKALFYAQKACELNDEDGCFFSGMTLYYGDEWAKIERDRARGKAYIQKACQLGKEDVCSYFP
;
A
#
# COMPACT_ATOMS: atom_id res chain seq x y z
N MET A 1 -31.91 -23.54 21.12
CA MET A 1 -32.12 -23.06 19.73
C MET A 1 -30.83 -23.30 18.97
N SER A 2 -30.75 -24.42 18.25
CA SER A 2 -29.59 -24.82 17.45
C SER A 2 -29.47 -23.90 16.24
N PHE A 3 -28.38 -23.15 16.16
CA PHE A 3 -27.97 -22.53 14.91
C PHE A 3 -27.40 -23.63 13.99
N PRO A 4 -27.96 -23.84 12.78
CA PRO A 4 -27.51 -24.91 11.91
C PRO A 4 -26.12 -24.60 11.37
N LYS A 5 -25.25 -25.62 11.36
CA LYS A 5 -23.86 -25.60 10.86
C LYS A 5 -23.70 -25.13 9.40
N LEU A 6 -24.80 -24.88 8.68
CA LEU A 6 -24.80 -24.42 7.28
C LEU A 6 -24.38 -22.95 7.11
N PHE A 7 -24.53 -22.10 8.13
CA PHE A 7 -24.20 -20.67 7.98
C PHE A 7 -22.68 -20.42 7.85
N PHE A 8 -21.87 -21.32 8.40
CA PHE A 8 -20.41 -21.25 8.28
C PHE A 8 -19.92 -21.63 6.88
N PHE A 9 -20.70 -22.44 6.14
CA PHE A 9 -20.30 -22.92 4.82
C PHE A 9 -20.51 -21.88 3.71
N LEU A 10 -21.44 -20.93 3.87
CA LEU A 10 -21.70 -19.89 2.86
C LEU A 10 -20.66 -18.75 2.85
N PHE A 11 -19.79 -18.66 3.86
CA PHE A 11 -18.68 -17.71 3.87
C PHE A 11 -17.46 -18.20 3.05
N SER A 12 -17.48 -19.46 2.59
CA SER A 12 -16.34 -20.08 1.92
C SER A 12 -16.26 -19.78 0.41
N LEU A 13 -17.23 -19.05 -0.17
CA LEU A 13 -17.40 -18.95 -1.63
C LEU A 13 -17.67 -17.55 -2.20
N SER A 14 -17.30 -16.46 -1.51
CA SER A 14 -17.44 -15.11 -2.09
C SER A 14 -16.18 -14.25 -1.95
N PRO A 15 -15.32 -14.16 -2.99
CA PRO A 15 -14.34 -13.09 -3.12
C PRO A 15 -15.00 -11.77 -3.60
N LEU A 16 -16.17 -11.42 -3.05
CA LEU A 16 -17.04 -10.35 -3.58
C LEU A 16 -17.21 -9.15 -2.64
N PHE A 17 -16.59 -9.18 -1.46
CA PHE A 17 -16.41 -7.99 -0.63
C PHE A 17 -14.92 -7.69 -0.58
N GLY A 18 -14.52 -6.45 -0.88
CA GLY A 18 -13.11 -5.98 -0.90
C GLY A 18 -12.45 -5.94 0.49
N VAL A 19 -12.59 -7.04 1.22
CA VAL A 19 -12.05 -7.30 2.55
C VAL A 19 -11.03 -8.42 2.37
N ASP A 20 -9.77 -8.10 2.55
CA ASP A 20 -8.67 -9.06 2.51
C ASP A 20 -8.58 -9.80 3.85
N THR A 21 -8.18 -11.06 3.80
CA THR A 21 -7.94 -11.89 4.98
C THR A 21 -6.53 -11.68 5.53
N ILE A 22 -6.30 -12.06 6.78
CA ILE A 22 -4.95 -12.05 7.38
C ILE A 22 -3.98 -12.94 6.60
N GLU A 23 -4.49 -14.00 5.96
CA GLU A 23 -3.70 -14.88 5.11
C GLU A 23 -3.22 -14.17 3.84
N GLN A 24 -4.12 -13.43 3.17
CA GLN A 24 -3.77 -12.62 1.99
C GLN A 24 -2.76 -11.52 2.36
N PHE A 25 -2.96 -10.88 3.50
CA PHE A 25 -2.01 -9.91 4.05
C PHE A 25 -0.62 -10.54 4.26
N ASN A 26 -0.56 -11.70 4.93
CA ASN A 26 0.71 -12.39 5.20
C ASN A 26 1.39 -12.86 3.90
N ALA A 27 0.60 -13.35 2.93
CA ALA A 27 1.12 -13.74 1.63
C ALA A 27 1.69 -12.55 0.84
N ALA A 28 1.02 -11.40 0.86
CA ALA A 28 1.53 -10.16 0.27
C ALA A 28 2.82 -9.69 0.96
N LYS A 29 2.86 -9.75 2.30
CA LYS A 29 4.03 -9.41 3.09
C LYS A 29 5.23 -10.31 2.74
N ALA A 30 5.03 -11.62 2.71
CA ALA A 30 6.07 -12.58 2.36
C ALA A 30 6.61 -12.35 0.94
N LYS A 31 5.74 -12.03 -0.04
CA LYS A 31 6.17 -11.68 -1.40
C LYS A 31 6.98 -10.38 -1.43
N CYS A 32 6.60 -9.38 -0.65
CA CYS A 32 7.39 -8.16 -0.49
C CYS A 32 8.76 -8.44 0.15
N GLU A 33 8.82 -9.31 1.14
CA GLU A 33 10.08 -9.76 1.76
C GLU A 33 10.96 -10.55 0.77
N ALA A 34 10.36 -11.27 -0.18
CA ALA A 34 11.04 -11.94 -1.27
C ALA A 34 11.46 -11.02 -2.44
N GLY A 35 11.29 -9.69 -2.32
CA GLY A 35 11.75 -8.72 -3.32
C GLY A 35 10.76 -8.42 -4.44
N ASN A 36 9.48 -8.74 -4.29
CA ASN A 36 8.45 -8.33 -5.24
C ASN A 36 7.99 -6.88 -4.97
N GLY A 37 8.34 -5.95 -5.87
CA GLY A 37 8.02 -4.52 -5.76
C GLY A 37 6.52 -4.25 -5.66
N ALA A 38 5.71 -4.83 -6.55
CA ALA A 38 4.26 -4.68 -6.55
C ALA A 38 3.60 -5.22 -5.28
N ALA A 39 4.14 -6.28 -4.68
CA ALA A 39 3.68 -6.77 -3.39
C ALA A 39 4.01 -5.79 -2.26
N CYS A 40 5.18 -5.14 -2.29
CA CYS A 40 5.51 -4.08 -1.35
C CYS A 40 4.60 -2.85 -1.54
N ALA A 41 4.29 -2.48 -2.78
CA ALA A 41 3.32 -1.41 -3.06
C ALA A 41 1.92 -1.79 -2.57
N ARG A 42 1.53 -3.06 -2.67
CA ARG A 42 0.29 -3.55 -2.06
C ARG A 42 0.29 -3.38 -0.54
N MET A 43 1.44 -3.59 0.11
CA MET A 43 1.55 -3.39 1.56
C MET A 43 1.27 -1.95 1.99
N TYR A 44 1.61 -0.95 1.16
CA TYR A 44 1.23 0.45 1.42
C TYR A 44 -0.29 0.60 1.61
N TYR A 45 -1.09 -0.02 0.73
CA TYR A 45 -2.55 0.08 0.75
C TYR A 45 -3.22 -0.54 1.99
N TYR A 46 -2.57 -1.47 2.70
CA TYR A 46 -3.10 -2.01 3.96
C TYR A 46 -3.05 -1.00 5.12
N TYR A 47 -2.20 0.01 5.03
CA TYR A 47 -1.94 0.96 6.11
C TYR A 47 -2.50 2.36 5.85
N VAL A 48 -3.13 2.58 4.69
CA VAL A 48 -3.79 3.84 4.32
C VAL A 48 -5.27 3.59 4.02
N PRO A 49 -6.15 4.60 4.15
CA PRO A 49 -7.56 4.42 3.82
C PRO A 49 -7.73 4.15 2.32
N THR A 50 -8.18 2.94 1.97
CA THR A 50 -8.52 2.56 0.59
C THR A 50 -9.90 1.93 0.52
N ARG A 51 -10.52 1.90 -0.67
CA ARG A 51 -11.83 1.27 -0.88
C ARG A 51 -11.77 -0.24 -1.11
N HIS A 52 -10.58 -0.78 -1.38
CA HIS A 52 -10.41 -2.15 -1.89
C HIS A 52 -9.57 -3.04 -0.98
N THR A 53 -8.91 -2.46 0.02
CA THR A 53 -7.95 -3.17 0.87
C THR A 53 -8.29 -2.86 2.32
N PHE A 54 -8.99 -3.80 2.96
CA PHE A 54 -9.30 -3.75 4.39
C PHE A 54 -9.05 -5.12 4.99
N VAL A 55 -8.25 -5.18 6.05
CA VAL A 55 -7.95 -6.44 6.76
C VAL A 55 -8.34 -6.27 8.22
N PRO A 56 -9.33 -7.05 8.72
CA PRO A 56 -9.72 -7.01 10.12
C PRO A 56 -8.50 -7.23 11.04
N GLY A 57 -8.30 -6.32 12.00
CA GLY A 57 -7.19 -6.38 12.96
C GLY A 57 -5.91 -5.68 12.51
N ILE A 58 -5.82 -5.19 11.27
CA ILE A 58 -4.74 -4.29 10.83
C ILE A 58 -5.22 -2.85 10.93
N THR A 59 -4.48 -2.03 11.67
CA THR A 59 -4.78 -0.60 11.85
C THR A 59 -4.00 0.25 10.87
N LEU A 60 -4.60 1.36 10.43
CA LEU A 60 -3.94 2.36 9.59
C LEU A 60 -2.69 2.92 10.29
N ASP A 61 -1.62 3.09 9.53
CA ASP A 61 -0.31 3.54 10.02
C ASP A 61 0.49 4.11 8.85
N LEU A 62 0.41 5.44 8.67
CA LEU A 62 1.05 6.09 7.53
C LEU A 62 2.58 5.96 7.53
N ARG A 63 3.21 5.75 8.69
CA ARG A 63 4.67 5.49 8.74
C ARG A 63 5.01 4.12 8.20
N LYS A 64 4.23 3.10 8.55
CA LYS A 64 4.38 1.76 7.94
C LYS A 64 4.06 1.79 6.46
N ALA A 65 3.03 2.53 6.05
CA ALA A 65 2.72 2.73 4.65
C ALA A 65 3.94 3.30 3.91
N LEU A 66 4.49 4.43 4.38
CA LEU A 66 5.67 5.06 3.79
C LEU A 66 6.87 4.11 3.72
N PHE A 67 7.12 3.33 4.76
CA PHE A 67 8.17 2.31 4.75
C PHE A 67 8.00 1.29 3.61
N TYR A 68 6.80 0.74 3.43
CA TYR A 68 6.54 -0.23 2.36
C TYR A 68 6.56 0.41 0.96
N ALA A 69 6.10 1.65 0.83
CA ALA A 69 6.22 2.41 -0.42
C ALA A 69 7.70 2.65 -0.80
N GLN A 70 8.54 3.02 0.16
CA GLN A 70 9.97 3.23 -0.09
C GLN A 70 10.65 1.93 -0.51
N LYS A 71 10.34 0.83 0.17
CA LYS A 71 10.84 -0.50 -0.20
C LYS A 71 10.36 -0.93 -1.59
N ALA A 72 9.11 -0.67 -1.95
CA ALA A 72 8.61 -0.91 -3.30
C ALA A 72 9.38 -0.10 -4.34
N CYS A 73 9.65 1.18 -4.05
CA CYS A 73 10.43 2.04 -4.93
C CYS A 73 11.90 1.59 -5.08
N GLU A 74 12.52 1.07 -4.03
CA GLU A 74 13.85 0.44 -4.08
C GLU A 74 13.87 -0.77 -5.03
N LEU A 75 12.75 -1.48 -5.13
CA LEU A 75 12.51 -2.58 -6.06
C LEU A 75 12.01 -2.11 -7.45
N ASN A 76 12.14 -0.82 -7.76
CA ASN A 76 11.74 -0.18 -9.00
C ASN A 76 10.25 -0.32 -9.35
N ASP A 77 9.40 -0.40 -8.33
CA ASP A 77 7.96 -0.27 -8.49
C ASP A 77 7.57 1.22 -8.58
N GLU A 78 6.93 1.59 -9.69
CA GLU A 78 6.57 2.97 -10.02
C GLU A 78 5.52 3.54 -9.06
N ASP A 79 4.59 2.72 -8.59
CA ASP A 79 3.58 3.08 -7.60
C ASP A 79 4.22 3.36 -6.24
N GLY A 80 5.13 2.48 -5.81
CA GLY A 80 5.93 2.66 -4.60
C GLY A 80 6.70 3.98 -4.59
N CYS A 81 7.33 4.32 -5.71
CA CYS A 81 8.03 5.59 -5.86
C CYS A 81 7.06 6.77 -5.80
N PHE A 82 5.93 6.69 -6.49
CA PHE A 82 4.92 7.74 -6.47
C PHE A 82 4.38 8.01 -5.06
N PHE A 83 3.98 6.96 -4.33
CA PHE A 83 3.44 7.10 -2.97
C PHE A 83 4.48 7.62 -1.99
N SER A 84 5.73 7.14 -2.07
CA SER A 84 6.84 7.67 -1.27
C SER A 84 7.01 9.16 -1.48
N GLY A 85 6.99 9.57 -2.75
CA GLY A 85 7.18 10.94 -3.13
C GLY A 85 6.04 11.85 -2.67
N MET A 86 4.79 11.43 -2.88
CA MET A 86 3.61 12.17 -2.42
C MET A 86 3.58 12.31 -0.90
N THR A 87 3.79 11.23 -0.15
CA THR A 87 3.78 11.27 1.32
C THR A 87 4.85 12.20 1.87
N LEU A 88 6.06 12.20 1.30
CA LEU A 88 7.14 13.12 1.72
C LEU A 88 6.90 14.57 1.25
N TYR A 89 6.36 14.75 0.05
CA TYR A 89 6.13 16.08 -0.52
C TYR A 89 5.13 16.90 0.29
N TYR A 90 4.08 16.23 0.80
CA TYR A 90 3.07 16.88 1.65
C TYR A 90 3.43 16.80 3.14
N GLY A 91 4.10 15.73 3.58
CA GLY A 91 4.26 15.42 5.00
C GLY A 91 2.92 15.03 5.64
N ASP A 92 2.97 14.69 6.92
CA ASP A 92 1.77 14.42 7.72
C ASP A 92 2.08 14.70 9.20
N GLU A 93 1.38 15.68 9.79
CA GLU A 93 1.64 16.11 11.17
C GLU A 93 1.23 15.05 12.20
N TRP A 94 0.13 14.34 11.96
CA TRP A 94 -0.41 13.33 12.89
C TRP A 94 0.51 12.11 12.97
N ALA A 95 0.95 11.62 11.81
CA ALA A 95 1.96 10.59 11.69
C ALA A 95 3.38 11.12 11.97
N LYS A 96 3.56 12.43 12.21
CA LYS A 96 4.86 13.10 12.43
C LYS A 96 5.87 12.86 11.28
N ILE A 97 5.38 12.77 10.04
CA ILE A 97 6.21 12.68 8.84
C ILE A 97 6.51 14.11 8.41
N GLU A 98 7.77 14.51 8.57
CA GLU A 98 8.20 15.85 8.16
C GLU A 98 8.12 15.99 6.64
N ARG A 99 7.68 17.17 6.23
CA ARG A 99 7.58 17.52 4.81
C ARG A 99 8.96 17.72 4.22
N ASP A 100 9.35 16.86 3.29
CA ASP A 100 10.57 16.96 2.50
C ASP A 100 10.22 17.00 1.01
N ARG A 101 10.06 18.22 0.50
CA ARG A 101 9.70 18.45 -0.91
C ARG A 101 10.81 18.02 -1.87
N ALA A 102 12.08 18.14 -1.46
CA ALA A 102 13.20 17.81 -2.33
C ALA A 102 13.24 16.30 -2.56
N ARG A 103 13.19 15.52 -1.47
CA ARG A 103 13.15 14.06 -1.54
C ARG A 103 11.83 13.57 -2.15
N GLY A 104 10.71 14.22 -1.83
CA GLY A 104 9.41 13.94 -2.43
C GLY A 104 9.43 14.03 -3.96
N LYS A 105 9.96 15.14 -4.49
CA LYS A 105 10.13 15.34 -5.95
C LYS A 105 11.07 14.30 -6.56
N ALA A 106 12.17 13.96 -5.90
CA ALA A 106 13.12 12.97 -6.41
C ALA A 106 12.45 11.59 -6.58
N TYR A 107 11.63 11.16 -5.62
CA TYR A 107 10.85 9.93 -5.73
C TYR A 107 9.79 9.99 -6.84
N ILE A 108 9.09 11.12 -6.98
CA ILE A 108 8.11 11.32 -8.06
C ILE A 108 8.80 11.28 -9.44
N GLN A 109 9.95 11.93 -9.58
CA GLN A 109 10.75 11.90 -10.81
C GLN A 109 11.21 10.47 -11.14
N LYS A 110 11.58 9.68 -10.12
CA LYS A 110 11.88 8.25 -10.32
C LYS A 110 10.64 7.47 -10.79
N ALA A 111 9.47 7.71 -10.20
CA ALA A 111 8.22 7.07 -10.65
C ALA A 111 7.91 7.37 -12.13
N CYS A 112 8.12 8.62 -12.55
CA CYS A 112 8.01 9.05 -13.94
C CYS A 112 8.97 8.25 -14.86
N GLN A 113 10.25 8.13 -14.48
CA GLN A 113 11.24 7.36 -15.25
C GLN A 113 10.92 5.85 -15.33
N LEU A 114 10.16 5.32 -14.38
CA LEU A 114 9.72 3.92 -14.34
C LEU A 114 8.42 3.67 -15.13
N GLY A 115 7.86 4.68 -15.81
CA GLY A 115 6.70 4.53 -16.68
C GLY A 115 5.40 5.11 -16.13
N LYS A 116 5.42 5.80 -14.98
CA LYS A 116 4.25 6.54 -14.48
C LYS A 116 4.14 7.92 -15.14
N GLU A 117 4.01 7.91 -16.46
CA GLU A 117 4.13 9.08 -17.35
C GLU A 117 3.18 10.22 -16.98
N ASP A 118 1.96 9.89 -16.53
CA ASP A 118 0.96 10.87 -16.09
C ASP A 118 1.52 11.82 -15.02
N VAL A 119 2.39 11.30 -14.15
CA VAL A 119 2.95 12.06 -13.02
C VAL A 119 4.05 13.04 -13.46
N CYS A 120 4.74 12.78 -14.58
CA CYS A 120 5.83 13.62 -15.08
C CYS A 120 5.41 15.06 -15.32
N SER A 121 4.16 15.27 -15.75
CA SER A 121 3.61 16.60 -16.05
C SER A 121 3.30 17.45 -14.81
N TYR A 122 2.99 16.80 -13.69
CA TYR A 122 2.59 17.47 -12.45
C TYR A 122 3.79 17.90 -11.58
N PHE A 123 4.96 17.28 -11.80
CA PHE A 123 6.18 17.52 -11.00
C PHE A 123 7.45 17.57 -11.89
N PRO A 124 7.61 18.64 -12.70
CA PRO A 124 8.84 18.88 -13.46
C PRO A 124 10.04 19.27 -12.57
#